data_AF-A0A183U713-F1
#
_entry.id   AF-A0A183U713-F1
#
_cell.length_a   1.000
_cell.length_b   1.000
_cell.length_c   1.000
_cell.angle_alpha   90.00
_cell.angle_beta   90.00
_cell.angle_gamma   90.00
#
_symmetry.space_group_name_H-M   'P 1'
#
loop_
_entity.id
_entity.type
_entity.pdbx_description
1 polymer ?
#
loop_
_entity_poly.entity_id
_entity_poly.type
_entity_poly.pdbx_seq_one_letter_code
_entity_poly.pdbx_strand_id
1 'polypeptide(L)'
;MEQSNSLLLNEDALKQCADPKKPVFIYEWLRYLDTILPVTQKTDIKSVQKQLIEQLTSRILTGPGPPTRTLLARCIAQIYSIGDTYSLFETINFCNDALKGRDDSPSQLPVKL
;
A
#
# COMPACT_ATOMS: atom_id res chain seq x y z
N MET A 1 -0.20 -20.35 17.39
CA MET A 1 0.29 -18.98 17.14
C MET A 1 -0.84 -18.24 16.46
N GLU A 2 -1.49 -17.35 17.19
CA GLU A 2 -2.65 -16.59 16.71
C GLU A 2 -2.20 -15.67 15.58
N GLN A 3 -2.26 -16.16 14.34
CA GLN A 3 -2.11 -15.32 13.16
C GLN A 3 -3.35 -14.44 13.12
N SER A 4 -3.21 -13.26 13.70
CA SER A 4 -4.21 -12.21 13.80
C SER A 4 -4.96 -12.09 12.48
N ASN A 5 -6.26 -12.34 12.50
CA ASN A 5 -7.19 -12.03 11.41
C ASN A 5 -7.39 -10.50 11.29
N SER A 6 -6.30 -9.73 11.39
CA SER A 6 -6.32 -8.28 11.35
C SER A 6 -5.97 -7.83 9.94
N LEU A 7 -6.74 -6.86 9.43
CA LEU A 7 -6.49 -6.25 8.12
C LEU A 7 -5.11 -5.56 8.05
N LEU A 8 -4.56 -5.13 9.19
CA LEU A 8 -3.29 -4.42 9.28
C LEU A 8 -2.10 -5.36 9.07
N LEU A 9 -1.06 -4.87 8.41
CA LEU A 9 0.19 -5.61 8.30
C LEU A 9 0.85 -5.69 9.69
N ASN A 10 1.25 -6.90 10.08
CA ASN A 10 2.12 -7.09 11.22
C ASN A 10 3.56 -6.61 10.90
N GLU A 11 3.88 -5.39 11.32
CA GLU A 11 5.21 -4.80 11.12
C GLU A 11 6.32 -5.50 11.92
N ASP A 12 5.98 -6.09 13.06
CA ASP A 12 6.94 -6.86 13.86
C ASP A 12 7.36 -8.13 13.11
N ALA A 13 6.38 -8.86 12.55
CA ALA A 13 6.65 -10.00 11.68
C ALA A 13 7.44 -9.60 10.42
N LEU A 14 7.18 -8.41 9.85
CA LEU A 14 7.96 -7.90 8.72
C LEU A 14 9.41 -7.59 9.09
N LYS A 15 9.66 -7.04 10.29
CA LYS A 15 11.00 -6.75 10.81
C LYS A 15 11.80 -8.03 11.09
N GLN A 16 11.13 -9.08 11.59
CA GLN A 16 11.72 -10.39 11.81
C GLN A 16 11.98 -11.15 10.49
N CYS A 17 11.34 -10.75 9.39
CA CYS A 17 11.51 -11.38 8.09
C CYS A 17 12.86 -11.01 7.46
N ALA A 18 13.53 -11.99 6.85
CA ALA A 18 14.75 -11.76 6.09
C ALA A 18 14.51 -10.76 4.95
N ASP A 19 15.46 -9.85 4.70
CA ASP A 19 15.36 -8.81 3.65
C ASP A 19 14.82 -9.28 2.29
N PRO A 20 15.29 -10.40 1.70
CA PRO A 20 14.75 -10.89 0.42
C PRO A 20 13.30 -11.39 0.49
N LYS A 21 12.81 -11.75 1.68
CA LYS A 21 11.43 -12.25 1.90
C LYS A 21 10.45 -11.13 2.23
N LYS A 22 10.91 -9.95 2.66
CA LYS A 22 10.07 -8.78 2.93
C LYS A 22 9.13 -8.43 1.76
N PRO A 23 9.58 -8.25 0.50
CA PRO A 23 8.67 -7.92 -0.60
C PRO A 23 7.61 -9.00 -0.85
N VAL A 24 7.96 -10.28 -0.65
CA VAL A 24 7.03 -11.41 -0.78
C VAL A 24 5.97 -11.37 0.32
N PHE A 25 6.39 -11.12 1.56
CA PHE A 25 5.48 -10.99 2.71
C PHE A 25 4.45 -9.86 2.50
N ILE A 26 4.91 -8.72 1.96
CA ILE A 26 4.04 -7.59 1.63
C ILE A 26 3.06 -7.97 0.52
N TYR A 27 3.53 -8.64 -0.52
CA TYR A 27 2.69 -9.06 -1.65
C TYR A 27 1.58 -10.02 -1.21
N GLU A 28 1.91 -11.02 -0.36
CA GLU A 28 0.94 -11.96 0.18
C GLU A 28 -0.10 -11.26 1.07
N TRP A 29 0.31 -10.29 1.90
CA TRP A 29 -0.62 -9.46 2.67
C TRP A 29 -1.55 -8.64 1.78
N LEU A 30 -1.04 -8.03 0.72
CA LEU A 30 -1.86 -7.28 -0.24
C LEU A 30 -2.86 -8.18 -0.97
N ARG A 31 -2.47 -9.43 -1.28
CA ARG A 31 -3.36 -10.40 -1.93
C ARG A 31 -4.46 -10.87 -0.97
N TYR A 32 -4.11 -11.06 0.30
CA TYR A 32 -5.09 -11.32 1.35
C TYR A 32 -6.07 -10.15 1.48
N LEU A 33 -5.58 -8.92 1.54
CA LEU A 33 -6.41 -7.71 1.61
C LEU A 33 -7.42 -7.63 0.47
N ASP A 34 -6.97 -7.81 -0.77
CA ASP A 34 -7.83 -7.81 -1.94
C ASP A 34 -9.00 -8.81 -1.84
N THR A 35 -8.73 -9.97 -1.23
CA THR A 35 -9.72 -11.05 -1.07
C THR A 35 -10.67 -10.78 0.10
N ILE A 36 -10.16 -10.23 1.20
CA ILE A 36 -10.93 -10.08 2.44
C ILE A 36 -11.68 -8.73 2.51
N LEU A 37 -11.14 -7.64 1.95
CA LEU A 37 -11.78 -6.33 1.92
C LEU A 37 -13.23 -6.35 1.41
N PRO A 38 -13.60 -7.05 0.32
CA PRO A 38 -14.98 -7.06 -0.18
C PRO A 38 -15.95 -7.83 0.71
N VAL A 39 -15.46 -8.75 1.55
CA VAL A 39 -16.28 -9.56 2.48
C VAL A 39 -16.23 -9.06 3.91
N THR A 40 -15.34 -8.10 4.22
CA THR A 40 -15.21 -7.52 5.56
C THR A 40 -16.30 -6.51 5.82
N GLN A 41 -16.81 -6.45 7.05
CA GLN A 41 -17.83 -5.48 7.41
C GLN A 41 -17.29 -4.05 7.36
N LYS A 42 -18.17 -3.13 6.97
CA LYS A 42 -17.86 -1.69 6.90
C LYS A 42 -17.37 -1.12 8.23
N THR A 43 -17.91 -1.56 9.35
CA THR A 43 -17.51 -1.11 10.70
C THR A 43 -16.07 -1.48 11.03
N ASP A 44 -15.67 -2.71 10.71
CA ASP A 44 -14.31 -3.19 10.91
C ASP A 44 -13.32 -2.43 10.02
N ILE A 45 -13.65 -2.24 8.74
CA ILE A 45 -12.82 -1.43 7.81
C ILE A 45 -12.67 -0.01 8.33
N LYS A 46 -13.77 0.66 8.72
CA LYS A 46 -13.71 2.04 9.23
C LYS A 46 -12.85 2.19 10.47
N SER A 47 -12.86 1.20 11.37
CA SER A 47 -12.06 1.24 12.60
C SER A 47 -10.55 1.22 12.30
N VAL A 48 -10.13 0.47 11.28
CA VAL A 48 -8.71 0.33 10.93
C VAL A 48 -8.27 1.14 9.71
N GLN A 49 -9.21 1.81 9.03
CA GLN A 49 -9.00 2.44 7.74
C GLN A 49 -7.83 3.43 7.75
N LYS A 50 -7.76 4.30 8.77
CA LYS A 50 -6.70 5.31 8.87
C LYS A 50 -5.31 4.64 8.86
N GLN A 51 -5.10 3.69 9.78
CA GLN A 51 -3.84 2.95 9.87
C GLN A 51 -3.55 2.13 8.61
N LEU A 52 -4.58 1.50 8.03
CA LEU A 52 -4.42 0.69 6.82
C LEU A 52 -3.99 1.55 5.63
N ILE A 53 -4.60 2.72 5.44
CA ILE A 53 -4.21 3.67 4.40
C ILE A 53 -2.78 4.16 4.64
N GLU A 54 -2.39 4.53 5.86
CA GLU A 54 -1.02 4.93 6.20
C GLU A 54 0.01 3.83 5.85
N GLN A 55 -0.30 2.57 6.15
CA GLN A 55 0.55 1.44 5.79
C GLN A 55 0.63 1.21 4.27
N LEU A 56 -0.45 1.45 3.53
CA LEU A 56 -0.48 1.29 2.08
C LEU A 56 0.26 2.43 1.38
N THR A 57 0.05 3.68 1.80
CA THR A 57 0.71 4.86 1.22
C THR A 57 2.22 4.85 1.46
N SER A 58 2.67 4.46 2.66
CA SER A 58 4.10 4.28 2.96
C SER A 58 4.78 3.31 1.98
N ARG A 59 4.08 2.26 1.52
CA ARG A 59 4.61 1.30 0.54
C ARG A 59 4.61 1.82 -0.89
N ILE A 60 3.83 2.84 -1.22
CA ILE A 60 3.91 3.47 -2.53
C ILE A 60 5.30 4.11 -2.70
N LEU A 61 5.83 4.69 -1.61
CA LEU A 61 7.15 5.34 -1.57
C LEU A 61 8.31 4.35 -1.70
N THR A 62 8.17 3.09 -1.26
CA THR A 62 9.24 2.08 -1.36
C THR A 62 9.49 1.61 -2.79
N GLY A 63 8.67 2.05 -3.72
CA GLY A 63 8.89 1.82 -5.12
C GLY A 63 8.54 0.44 -5.66
N PRO A 64 7.35 -0.09 -5.37
CA PRO A 64 6.96 -1.45 -5.74
C PRO A 64 6.93 -1.65 -7.25
N GLY A 65 7.16 -2.90 -7.67
CA GLY A 65 7.01 -3.32 -9.07
C GLY A 65 5.58 -3.17 -9.61
N PRO A 66 5.39 -3.23 -10.93
CA PRO A 66 4.08 -3.05 -11.58
C PRO A 66 2.93 -3.88 -10.99
N PRO A 67 3.06 -5.21 -10.73
CA PRO A 67 1.94 -5.99 -10.18
C PRO A 67 1.54 -5.55 -8.76
N THR A 68 2.53 -5.22 -7.93
CA THR A 68 2.30 -4.75 -6.56
C THR A 68 1.67 -3.37 -6.53
N ARG A 69 2.03 -2.48 -7.47
CA ARG A 69 1.39 -1.16 -7.63
C ARG A 69 -0.09 -1.29 -7.96
N THR A 70 -0.46 -2.15 -8.89
CA THR A 70 -1.87 -2.40 -9.23
C THR A 70 -2.65 -2.93 -8.04
N LEU A 71 -2.04 -3.85 -7.27
CA LEU A 71 -2.67 -4.44 -6.10
C LEU A 71 -2.87 -3.42 -4.97
N LEU A 72 -1.88 -2.55 -4.72
CA LEU A 72 -2.00 -1.42 -3.78
C LEU A 72 -3.14 -0.49 -4.16
N ALA A 73 -3.20 -0.06 -5.43
CA ALA A 73 -4.24 0.84 -5.91
C ALA A 73 -5.65 0.23 -5.73
N ARG A 74 -5.79 -1.07 -6.04
CA ARG A 74 -7.05 -1.80 -5.87
C ARG A 74 -7.48 -1.89 -4.41
N CYS A 75 -6.55 -2.20 -3.49
CA CYS A 75 -6.84 -2.24 -2.06
C CYS A 75 -7.28 -0.86 -1.55
N ILE A 76 -6.57 0.22 -1.91
CA ILE A 76 -6.91 1.59 -1.53
C ILE A 76 -8.31 1.96 -2.04
N ALA A 77 -8.61 1.65 -3.30
CA ALA A 77 -9.92 1.90 -3.90
C ALA A 77 -11.03 1.13 -3.18
N GLN A 78 -10.82 -0.13 -2.82
CA GLN A 78 -11.81 -0.92 -2.08
C GLN A 78 -12.05 -0.36 -0.67
N ILE A 79 -10.99 0.05 0.04
CA ILE A 79 -11.12 0.67 1.36
C ILE A 79 -11.98 1.93 1.28
N TYR A 80 -11.74 2.80 0.30
CA TYR A 80 -12.56 4.02 0.12
C TYR A 80 -13.96 3.75 -0.41
N SER A 81 -14.16 2.68 -1.19
CA SER A 81 -15.48 2.29 -1.69
C SER A 81 -16.41 1.77 -0.59
N ILE A 82 -15.85 1.11 0.43
CA ILE A 82 -16.64 0.48 1.50
C ILE A 82 -16.65 1.36 2.76
N GLY A 83 -15.50 1.95 3.07
CA GLY A 83 -15.22 2.73 4.26
C GLY A 83 -15.69 4.19 4.18
N ASP A 84 -14.82 5.07 4.63
CA ASP A 84 -15.04 6.52 4.71
C ASP A 84 -14.25 7.26 3.62
N THR A 85 -14.82 8.28 2.99
CA THR A 85 -14.16 9.00 1.88
C THR A 85 -13.52 10.32 2.29
N TYR A 86 -13.52 10.67 3.59
CA TYR A 86 -13.04 11.97 4.07
C TYR A 86 -11.58 12.26 3.66
N SER A 87 -10.68 11.29 3.85
CA SER A 87 -9.25 11.43 3.49
C SER A 87 -8.91 10.97 2.06
N LEU A 88 -9.91 10.77 1.19
CA LEU A 88 -9.68 10.29 -0.18
C LEU A 88 -8.81 11.26 -0.98
N PHE A 89 -9.16 12.56 -0.94
CA PHE A 89 -8.42 13.59 -1.67
C PHE A 89 -6.98 13.74 -1.18
N GLU A 90 -6.76 13.66 0.13
CA GLU A 90 -5.41 13.68 0.72
C GLU A 90 -4.57 12.50 0.21
N THR A 91 -5.15 11.29 0.19
CA THR A 91 -4.45 10.10 -0.31
C THR A 91 -4.15 10.18 -1.81
N ILE A 92 -5.08 10.74 -2.60
CA ILE A 92 -4.84 10.97 -4.03
C ILE A 92 -3.69 11.97 -4.22
N ASN A 93 -3.68 13.08 -3.47
CA ASN A 93 -2.59 14.06 -3.53
C ASN A 93 -1.25 13.44 -3.15
N PHE A 94 -1.21 12.65 -2.07
CA PHE A 94 -0.02 11.91 -1.67
C PHE A 94 0.48 10.98 -2.78
N CYS A 95 -0.42 10.21 -3.42
CA CYS A 95 -0.04 9.32 -4.52
C CYS A 95 0.51 10.10 -5.72
N ASN A 96 -0.06 11.26 -6.05
CA ASN A 96 0.42 12.11 -7.13
C ASN A 96 1.82 12.67 -6.83
N ASP A 97 2.05 13.12 -5.61
CA ASP A 97 3.36 13.61 -5.17
C ASP A 97 4.43 12.51 -5.22
N ALA A 98 4.09 11.31 -4.73
CA ALA A 98 4.96 10.13 -4.78
C ALA A 98 5.35 9.71 -6.22
N LEU A 99 4.48 9.94 -7.20
CA LEU A 99 4.76 9.72 -8.61
C LEU A 99 5.65 10.83 -9.20
N LYS A 100 5.40 12.08 -8.81
CA LYS A 100 6.11 13.26 -9.30
C LYS A 100 7.58 13.30 -8.84
N GLY A 101 7.85 12.92 -7.58
CA GLY A 101 9.21 12.86 -7.03
C GLY A 101 10.12 11.79 -7.65
N ARG A 102 9.59 10.89 -8.49
CA ARG A 102 10.38 9.86 -9.21
C ARG A 102 10.80 10.25 -10.62
N ASP A 103 10.21 11.31 -11.18
CA ASP A 103 10.50 11.81 -12.53
C ASP A 103 11.61 12.89 -12.53
N ASP A 104 11.90 13.50 -11.37
CA ASP A 104 12.93 14.54 -11.21
C ASP A 104 14.36 13.98 -11.15
N SER A 105 14.65 12.95 -11.95
CA SER A 105 16.03 12.63 -12.30
C SER A 105 16.39 13.44 -13.54
N PRO A 106 17.30 14.43 -13.47
CA PRO A 106 17.86 15.01 -14.68
C PRO A 106 18.66 13.89 -15.36
N SER A 107 18.01 13.19 -16.28
CA SER A 107 18.63 12.28 -17.23
C SER A 107 19.37 13.13 -18.25
N GLN A 108 20.31 13.96 -17.78
CA GLN A 108 21.33 14.57 -18.63
C GLN A 108 22.31 13.46 -18.98
N LEU A 109 21.89 12.63 -19.94
CA LEU A 109 22.81 11.87 -20.76
C LEU A 109 23.86 12.87 -21.28
N PRO A 110 25.16 12.72 -20.98
CA PRO A 110 26.16 13.54 -21.63
C PRO A 110 26.15 13.17 -23.11
N VAL A 111 25.56 14.03 -23.94
CA VAL A 111 25.76 14.00 -25.38
C VAL A 111 27.24 14.34 -25.60
N LYS A 112 28.05 13.29 -25.82
CA LYS A 112 29.38 13.45 -26.37
C LYS A 112 29.22 13.90 -27.82
N LEU A 113 29.58 15.14 -28.10
CA LEU A 113 29.83 15.65 -29.45
C LEU A 113 31.34 15.59 -29.73
#